data_AF-A0A3B9MEZ5-F1
#
_entry.id   AF-A0A3B9MEZ5-F1
#
_cell.length_a   1.000
_cell.length_b   1.000
_cell.length_c   1.000
_cell.angle_alpha   90.00
_cell.angle_beta   90.00
_cell.angle_gamma   90.00
#
_symmetry.space_group_name_H-M   'P 1'
#
loop_
_entity.id
_entity.type
_entity.pdbx_description
1 polymer ?
#
loop_
_entity_poly.entity_id
_entity_poly.type
_entity_poly.pdbx_seq_one_letter_code
_entity_poly.pdbx_strand_id
1 'polypeptide(L)'
;MNTSRLEAFSDGVFAVAITLLVLQFVVPDVQSGKLLAALLGQWPQLVTYTASFLTVGVIWVNHHTIFKGLRAVDRTIQFINLILLMFVVLVPYPTQLLGRYLNSGFNASVAAAFYGVS
;
A
#
# COMPACT_ATOMS: atom_id res chain seq x y z
N MET A 1 -6.60 -6.04 26.85
CA MET A 1 -7.48 -5.49 25.79
C MET A 1 -8.11 -6.68 25.07
N ASN A 2 -9.36 -6.58 24.59
CA ASN A 2 -9.96 -7.70 23.86
C ASN A 2 -9.28 -7.82 22.48
N THR A 3 -8.73 -8.99 22.15
CA THR A 3 -8.09 -9.31 20.87
C THR A 3 -8.95 -8.88 19.69
N SER A 4 -10.26 -9.13 19.75
CA SER A 4 -11.21 -8.80 18.68
C SER A 4 -11.32 -7.29 18.40
N ARG A 5 -11.12 -6.44 19.42
CA ARG A 5 -11.13 -4.98 19.21
C ARG A 5 -9.87 -4.48 18.52
N LEU A 6 -8.72 -5.08 18.83
CA LEU A 6 -7.46 -4.72 18.18
C LEU A 6 -7.47 -5.20 16.72
N GLU A 7 -7.99 -6.39 16.47
CA GLU A 7 -8.15 -6.95 15.13
C GLU A 7 -9.09 -6.07 14.27
N ALA A 8 -10.27 -5.71 14.78
CA ALA A 8 -11.19 -4.83 14.07
C ALA A 8 -10.59 -3.43 13.79
N PHE A 9 -9.77 -2.90 14.69
CA PHE A 9 -9.04 -1.66 14.45
C PHE A 9 -8.03 -1.82 13.31
N SER A 10 -7.21 -2.88 13.34
CA SER A 10 -6.26 -3.18 12.28
C SER A 10 -6.96 -3.37 10.94
N ASP A 11 -8.05 -4.14 10.87
CA ASP A 11 -8.84 -4.36 9.65
C ASP A 11 -9.32 -3.04 9.03
N GLY A 12 -9.82 -2.12 9.87
CA GLY A 12 -10.21 -0.79 9.42
C GLY A 12 -9.05 -0.01 8.80
N VAL A 13 -7.86 -0.07 9.41
CA VAL A 13 -6.67 0.60 8.88
C VAL A 13 -6.20 -0.04 7.57
N PHE A 14 -6.17 -1.38 7.47
CA PHE A 14 -5.85 -2.08 6.23
C PHE A 14 -6.83 -1.71 5.10
N ALA A 15 -8.13 -1.67 5.39
CA ALA A 15 -9.15 -1.28 4.42
C ALA A 15 -8.93 0.15 3.91
N VAL A 16 -8.66 1.11 4.81
CA VAL A 16 -8.35 2.49 4.43
C VAL A 16 -7.09 2.53 3.56
N ALA A 17 -5.99 1.90 3.97
CA ALA A 17 -4.75 1.89 3.21
C ALA A 17 -4.94 1.35 1.78
N ILE A 18 -5.66 0.23 1.64
CA ILE A 18 -5.99 -0.36 0.34
C ILE A 18 -6.80 0.61 -0.53
N THR A 19 -7.83 1.25 0.02
CA THR A 19 -8.67 2.18 -0.75
C THR A 19 -7.91 3.46 -1.15
N LEU A 20 -6.97 3.93 -0.34
CA LEU A 20 -6.15 5.10 -0.68
C LEU A 20 -5.20 4.84 -1.84
N LEU A 21 -4.77 3.60 -2.09
CA LEU A 21 -3.89 3.26 -3.21
C LEU A 21 -4.48 3.68 -4.56
N VAL A 22 -5.80 3.58 -4.74
CA VAL A 22 -6.44 3.93 -6.02
C VAL A 22 -6.45 5.44 -6.27
N LEU A 23 -6.37 6.25 -5.21
CA LEU A 23 -6.35 7.71 -5.33
C LEU A 23 -5.04 8.24 -5.93
N GLN A 24 -4.03 7.36 -6.08
CA GLN A 24 -2.75 7.72 -6.71
C GLN A 24 -2.83 7.77 -8.24
N PHE A 25 -3.90 7.29 -8.85
CA PHE A 25 -4.12 7.47 -10.29
C PHE A 25 -4.58 8.89 -10.59
N VAL A 26 -3.93 9.52 -11.57
CA VAL A 26 -4.31 10.84 -12.06
C VAL A 26 -5.17 10.67 -13.30
N VAL A 27 -6.37 11.25 -13.29
CA VAL A 27 -7.20 11.29 -14.50
C VAL A 27 -6.51 12.19 -15.53
N PRO A 28 -6.14 11.66 -16.71
CA PRO A 28 -5.38 12.44 -17.69
C PRO A 28 -6.28 13.47 -18.38
N ASP A 29 -5.87 14.74 -18.38
CA ASP A 29 -6.50 15.78 -19.17
C ASP A 29 -5.94 15.76 -20.60
N VAL A 30 -6.78 15.39 -21.57
CA VAL A 30 -6.36 15.05 -22.93
C VAL A 30 -7.30 15.62 -23.98
N GLN A 31 -6.72 16.07 -25.10
CA GLN A 31 -7.46 16.43 -26.30
C GLN A 31 -8.24 15.22 -26.85
N SER A 32 -9.37 15.49 -27.52
CA SER A 32 -10.19 14.47 -28.18
C SER A 32 -9.33 13.56 -29.07
N GLY A 33 -9.49 12.24 -28.92
CA GLY A 33 -8.75 11.22 -29.66
C GLY A 33 -7.44 10.74 -29.02
N LYS A 34 -6.95 11.37 -27.94
CA LYS A 34 -5.69 10.97 -27.27
C LYS A 34 -5.86 10.15 -25.97
N LEU A 35 -7.10 9.88 -25.56
CA LEU A 35 -7.39 9.18 -24.29
C LEU A 35 -6.74 7.80 -24.19
N LEU A 36 -6.84 6.97 -25.23
CA LEU A 36 -6.28 5.62 -25.19
C LEU A 36 -4.75 5.65 -24.99
N ALA A 37 -4.05 6.52 -25.71
CA ALA A 37 -2.60 6.66 -25.58
C ALA A 37 -2.19 7.15 -24.18
N ALA A 38 -2.97 8.07 -23.59
CA ALA A 38 -2.72 8.55 -22.24
C ALA A 38 -2.97 7.48 -21.18
N LEU A 39 -4.03 6.67 -21.32
CA LEU A 39 -4.29 5.54 -20.41
C LEU A 39 -3.19 4.48 -20.50
N LEU A 40 -2.74 4.13 -21.72
CA LEU A 40 -1.61 3.21 -21.91
C LEU A 40 -0.32 3.77 -21.30
N GLY A 41 -0.12 5.09 -21.34
CA GLY A 41 1.01 5.75 -20.68
C GLY A 41 1.04 5.60 -19.15
N GLN A 42 -0.09 5.26 -18.51
CA GLN A 42 -0.18 5.06 -17.06
C GLN A 42 0.10 3.62 -16.60
N TRP A 43 0.56 2.75 -17.50
CA TRP A 43 0.91 1.37 -17.14
C TRP A 43 1.90 1.26 -15.95
N PRO A 44 2.89 2.16 -15.74
CA PRO A 44 3.79 2.06 -14.57
C PRO A 44 3.04 2.28 -13.25
N GLN A 45 2.08 3.20 -13.22
CA GLN A 45 1.21 3.42 -12.06
C GLN A 45 0.34 2.20 -11.79
N LEU A 46 -0.16 1.53 -12.83
CA LEU A 46 -0.94 0.30 -12.67
C LEU A 46 -0.13 -0.85 -12.05
N VAL A 47 1.11 -1.04 -12.51
CA VAL A 47 2.01 -2.08 -11.98
C VAL A 47 2.34 -1.82 -10.52
N THR A 48 2.72 -0.58 -10.18
CA THR A 48 3.06 -0.21 -8.80
C THR A 48 1.86 -0.29 -7.87
N TYR A 49 0.70 0.22 -8.29
CA TYR A 49 -0.56 0.05 -7.58
C TYR A 49 -0.86 -1.43 -7.28
N THR A 50 -0.80 -2.28 -8.30
CA THR A 50 -1.13 -3.71 -8.16
C THR A 50 -0.18 -4.40 -7.21
N ALA A 51 1.13 -4.15 -7.34
CA ALA A 51 2.13 -4.68 -6.43
C ALA A 51 1.87 -4.25 -4.98
N SER A 52 1.56 -2.98 -4.75
CA SER A 52 1.28 -2.47 -3.40
C SER A 52 -0.01 -3.00 -2.81
N PHE A 53 -1.07 -3.11 -3.63
CA PHE A 53 -2.34 -3.71 -3.21
C PHE A 53 -2.12 -5.15 -2.74
N LEU A 54 -1.38 -5.94 -3.53
CA LEU A 54 -1.06 -7.33 -3.18
C LEU A 54 -0.19 -7.40 -1.92
N THR A 55 0.83 -6.54 -1.79
CA THR A 55 1.67 -6.47 -0.58
C THR A 55 0.83 -6.21 0.67
N VAL A 56 0.01 -5.16 0.66
CA VAL A 56 -0.86 -4.82 1.81
C VAL A 56 -1.84 -5.96 2.10
N GLY A 57 -2.40 -6.58 1.07
CA GLY A 57 -3.30 -7.74 1.20
C GLY A 57 -2.61 -8.96 1.82
N VAL A 58 -1.38 -9.28 1.42
CA VAL A 58 -0.59 -10.37 2.02
C VAL A 58 -0.27 -10.08 3.49
N ILE A 59 0.11 -8.84 3.81
CA ILE A 59 0.34 -8.43 5.20
C ILE A 59 -0.94 -8.60 6.02
N TRP A 60 -2.10 -8.20 5.48
CA TRP A 60 -3.39 -8.38 6.13
C TRP A 60 -3.75 -9.86 6.37
N VAL A 61 -3.56 -10.73 5.37
CA VAL A 61 -3.80 -12.18 5.53
C VAL A 61 -2.89 -12.78 6.60
N ASN A 62 -1.62 -12.39 6.63
CA ASN A 62 -0.66 -12.85 7.63
C ASN A 62 -1.03 -12.32 9.02
N HIS A 63 -1.42 -11.06 9.13
CA HIS A 63 -1.90 -10.44 10.38
C HIS A 63 -3.09 -11.21 10.96
N HIS A 64 -4.12 -11.47 10.14
CA HIS A 64 -5.30 -12.22 10.56
C HIS A 64 -4.95 -13.66 10.99
N THR A 65 -4.02 -14.31 10.29
CA THR A 65 -3.53 -15.66 10.65
C THR A 65 -2.82 -15.67 12.00
N ILE A 66 -1.97 -14.68 12.27
CA ILE A 66 -1.28 -14.54 13.57
C ILE A 66 -2.30 -14.30 14.68
N PHE A 67 -3.24 -13.38 14.47
CA PHE A 67 -4.23 -13.00 15.49
C PHE A 67 -5.18 -14.14 15.85
N LYS A 68 -5.53 -15.02 14.90
CA LYS A 68 -6.28 -16.26 15.19
C LYS A 68 -5.56 -17.22 16.15
N GLY A 69 -4.23 -17.23 16.14
CA GLY A 69 -3.42 -18.09 17.01
C GLY A 69 -3.16 -17.52 18.41
N LEU A 70 -3.44 -16.23 18.64
CA LEU A 70 -3.14 -15.56 19.90
C LEU A 70 -4.22 -15.81 20.96
N ARG A 71 -3.81 -16.38 22.11
CA ARG A 71 -4.71 -16.59 23.27
C ARG A 71 -5.01 -15.31 24.05
N ALA A 72 -4.08 -14.36 24.07
CA ALA A 72 -4.22 -13.08 24.74
C ALA A 72 -3.32 -12.03 24.06
N VAL A 73 -3.73 -10.76 24.15
CA VAL A 73 -2.96 -9.62 23.65
C VAL A 73 -2.48 -8.77 24.81
N ASP A 74 -1.17 -8.62 24.92
CA ASP A 74 -0.52 -7.74 25.89
C ASP A 74 -0.21 -6.35 25.30
N ARG A 75 0.49 -5.52 26.08
CA ARG A 75 0.84 -4.15 25.67
C ARG A 75 1.94 -4.11 24.61
N THR A 76 2.85 -5.09 24.62
CA THR A 76 3.95 -5.19 23.66
C THR A 76 3.41 -5.50 22.27
N ILE A 77 2.50 -6.47 22.16
CA ILE A 77 1.82 -6.83 20.90
C ILE A 77 1.05 -5.63 20.34
N GLN A 78 0.41 -4.82 21.19
CA GLN A 78 -0.29 -3.61 20.73
C GLN A 78 0.66 -2.59 20.11
N PHE A 79 1.81 -2.32 20.74
CA PHE A 79 2.81 -1.40 20.17
C PHE A 79 3.40 -1.92 18.86
N ILE A 80 3.71 -3.22 18.80
CA ILE A 80 4.19 -3.86 17.56
C ILE A 80 3.13 -3.76 16.46
N ASN A 81 1.85 -3.98 16.79
CA ASN A 81 0.75 -3.82 15.85
C ASN A 81 0.64 -2.37 15.35
N LEU A 82 0.79 -1.36 16.21
CA LEU A 82 0.78 0.04 15.79
C LEU A 82 1.94 0.36 14.84
N ILE A 83 3.14 -0.16 15.11
CA ILE A 83 4.29 0.00 14.22
C ILE A 83 4.01 -0.66 12.86
N LEU A 84 3.47 -1.88 12.83
CA LEU A 84 3.04 -2.54 11.60
C LEU A 84 2.05 -1.68 10.81
N LEU A 85 1.00 -1.18 11.49
CA LEU A 85 -0.03 -0.37 10.85
C LEU A 85 0.52 0.97 10.31
N MET A 86 1.51 1.56 10.99
CA MET A 86 2.21 2.74 10.50
C MET A 86 2.90 2.46 9.16
N PHE A 87 3.62 1.34 9.02
CA PHE A 87 4.24 0.95 7.75
C PHE A 87 3.20 0.66 6.67
N VAL A 88 2.11 -0.04 7.00
CA VAL A 88 1.01 -0.33 6.06
C VAL A 88 0.41 0.95 5.49
N VAL A 89 0.14 1.95 6.32
CA VAL A 89 -0.42 3.24 5.89
C VAL A 89 0.61 4.09 5.15
N LEU A 90 1.91 3.83 5.31
CA LEU A 90 2.97 4.50 4.58
C LEU A 90 3.12 4.00 3.13
N VAL A 91 2.77 2.74 2.86
CA VAL A 91 2.90 2.09 1.52
C VAL A 91 2.43 2.95 0.34
N PRO A 92 1.30 3.67 0.38
CA PRO A 92 0.84 4.47 -0.77
C PRO A 92 1.84 5.54 -1.25
N TYR A 93 2.69 6.08 -0.36
CA TYR A 93 3.65 7.12 -0.73
C TYR A 93 4.80 6.59 -1.60
N PRO A 94 5.56 5.55 -1.18
CA PRO A 94 6.55 4.90 -2.03
C PRO A 94 5.97 4.37 -3.34
N THR A 95 4.74 3.84 -3.33
CA THR A 95 4.05 3.38 -4.55
C THR A 95 3.93 4.50 -5.58
N GLN A 96 3.48 5.67 -5.15
CA GLN A 96 3.31 6.83 -6.03
C GLN A 96 4.67 7.36 -6.51
N LEU A 97 5.67 7.39 -5.63
CA LEU A 97 7.03 7.80 -5.99
C LEU A 97 7.60 6.90 -7.09
N LEU A 98 7.51 5.58 -6.93
CA LEU A 98 7.96 4.62 -7.92
C LEU A 98 7.16 4.74 -9.22
N GLY A 99 5.83 4.81 -9.14
CA GLY A 99 4.95 5.00 -10.29
C GLY A 99 5.33 6.21 -11.15
N ARG A 100 5.73 7.32 -10.51
CA ARG A 100 6.11 8.57 -11.20
C ARG A 100 7.49 8.52 -11.85
N TYR A 101 8.45 7.86 -11.20
CA TYR A 101 9.85 7.89 -11.62
C TYR A 101 10.35 6.61 -12.30
N LEU A 102 9.49 5.60 -12.49
CA LEU A 102 9.85 4.31 -13.11
C LEU A 102 10.61 4.43 -14.45
N ASN A 103 10.30 5.46 -15.26
CA ASN A 103 10.94 5.70 -16.55
C ASN A 103 12.05 6.78 -16.52
N SER A 104 12.50 7.19 -15.33
CA SER A 104 13.39 8.36 -15.13
C SER A 104 14.84 8.01 -14.79
N GLY A 105 15.37 6.89 -15.31
CA GLY A 105 16.77 6.50 -15.16
C GLY A 105 17.22 6.40 -13.70
N PHE A 106 18.16 7.26 -13.27
CA PHE A 106 18.68 7.30 -11.90
C PHE A 106 17.58 7.46 -10.84
N ASN A 107 16.55 8.28 -11.13
CA ASN A 107 15.44 8.48 -10.19
C ASN A 107 14.58 7.21 -10.02
N ALA A 108 14.56 6.31 -11.01
CA ALA A 108 13.88 5.03 -10.92
C ALA A 108 14.56 4.12 -9.87
N SER A 109 15.89 4.06 -9.86
CA SER A 109 16.66 3.25 -8.90
C SER A 109 16.47 3.73 -7.47
N VAL A 110 16.47 5.06 -7.24
CA VAL A 110 16.22 5.64 -5.92
C VAL A 110 14.79 5.36 -5.46
N ALA A 111 13.80 5.54 -6.35
CA ALA A 111 12.41 5.25 -6.02
C ALA A 111 12.16 3.76 -5.74
N ALA A 112 12.83 2.85 -6.47
CA ALA A 112 12.74 1.41 -6.27
C ALA A 112 13.40 0.98 -4.95
N ALA A 113 14.55 1.55 -4.60
CA ALA A 113 15.20 1.31 -3.32
C ALA A 113 14.32 1.77 -2.15
N PHE A 114 13.72 2.96 -2.26
CA PHE A 114 12.80 3.46 -1.24
C PHE A 114 11.56 2.56 -1.12
N TYR A 115 10.95 2.17 -2.25
CA TYR A 115 9.81 1.24 -2.28
C TYR A 115 10.12 -0.12 -1.65
N GLY A 116 11.32 -0.68 -1.89
CA GLY A 116 11.69 -2.00 -1.38
C GLY A 116 12.03 -2.04 0.12
N VAL A 117 12.37 -0.90 0.72
CA VAL A 117 12.71 -0.79 2.16
C VAL A 117 11.49 -0.36 2.99
N SER A 118 10.45 0.17 2.34
CA SER A 118 9.19 0.60 2.96
C SER A 118 8.27 -0.58 3.24
#